data_AF-A0A7Y9RIE1-F1
#
_entry.id   AF-A0A7Y9RIE1-F1
#
_cell.length_a   1.000
_cell.length_b   1.000
_cell.length_c   1.000
_cell.angle_alpha   90.00
_cell.angle_beta   90.00
_cell.angle_gamma   90.00
#
_symmetry.space_group_name_H-M   'P 1'
#
loop_
_entity.id
_entity.type
_entity.pdbx_description
1 polymer ?
#
loop_
_entity_poly.entity_id
_entity_poly.type
_entity_poly.pdbx_seq_one_letter_code
_entity_poly.pdbx_strand_id
1 'polypeptide(L)' 'MIQAAGARLWYLPPYSPDLNPIEQAFSKIKHWMRHAQKRTIEDTWRHIGHLVQNIQPRECANYFANAGYASVKM' A
#
# COMPACT_ATOMS: atom_id res chain seq x y z
N MET A 1 -6.66 -6.03 -23.36
CA MET A 1 -6.29 -6.36 -21.97
C MET A 1 -5.22 -5.38 -21.49
N ILE A 2 -5.42 -4.74 -20.33
CA ILE A 2 -4.59 -3.70 -19.65
C ILE A 2 -4.08 -2.53 -20.52
N GLN A 3 -3.25 -2.78 -21.53
CA GLN A 3 -2.74 -1.76 -22.47
C GLN A 3 -3.85 -1.07 -23.26
N ALA A 4 -4.89 -1.81 -23.65
CA ALA A 4 -6.07 -1.27 -24.34
C ALA A 4 -6.86 -0.25 -23.47
N ALA A 5 -6.66 -0.26 -22.15
CA ALA A 5 -7.23 0.71 -21.21
C ALA A 5 -6.25 1.86 -20.90
N GLY A 6 -5.12 1.96 -21.61
CA GLY A 6 -4.09 2.98 -21.38
C GLY A 6 -3.16 2.71 -20.19
N ALA A 7 -3.24 1.52 -19.57
CA ALA A 7 -2.40 1.17 -18.42
C ALA A 7 -1.06 0.55 -18.86
N ARG A 8 0.01 0.90 -18.13
CA ARG A 8 1.36 0.34 -18.31
C ARG A 8 1.62 -0.74 -17.27
N LEU A 9 2.16 -1.88 -17.71
CA LEU A 9 2.63 -2.93 -16.82
C LEU A 9 4.01 -2.58 -16.28
N TRP A 10 4.16 -2.62 -14.96
CA TRP A 10 5.44 -2.50 -14.26
C TRP A 10 5.86 -3.87 -13.76
N TYR A 11 7.01 -4.36 -14.21
CA TYR A 11 7.52 -5.66 -13.81
C TYR A 11 8.17 -5.58 -12.43
N LEU A 12 7.77 -6.48 -11.54
CA LEU A 12 8.36 -6.69 -10.22
C LEU A 12 9.16 -8.01 -10.26
N PRO A 13 10.45 -8.02 -9.93
CA PRO A 13 11.21 -9.25 -9.85
C PRO A 13 10.62 -10.22 -8.79
N PRO A 14 10.73 -11.55 -9.00
CA PRO A 14 10.28 -12.53 -8.01
C PRO A 14 10.90 -12.28 -6.63
N TYR A 15 10.13 -12.56 -5.56
CA TYR A 15 10.57 -12.46 -4.16
C TYR A 15 11.18 -11.10 -3.77
N SER A 16 10.76 -10.01 -4.42
CA SER A 16 11.26 -8.65 -4.15
C SER A 16 10.21 -7.77 -3.47
N PRO A 17 9.76 -8.10 -2.25
CA PRO A 17 8.75 -7.31 -1.53
C PRO A 17 9.25 -5.89 -1.23
N ASP A 18 10.56 -5.70 -1.07
CA ASP A 18 11.16 -4.38 -0.80
C ASP A 18 10.98 -3.41 -1.98
N LEU A 19 10.82 -3.94 -3.18
CA LEU A 19 10.54 -3.17 -4.39
C LEU A 19 9.03 -2.94 -4.61
N ASN A 20 8.17 -3.34 -3.68
CA ASN A 20 6.73 -3.15 -3.80
C ASN A 20 6.25 -2.10 -2.77
N PRO A 21 5.91 -0.86 -3.20
CA PRO A 21 5.59 0.23 -2.27
C PRO A 21 4.36 -0.05 -1.40
N ILE A 22 3.46 -0.95 -1.82
CA ILE A 22 2.27 -1.30 -1.02
C ILE A 22 2.62 -2.08 0.26
N GLU A 23 3.77 -2.75 0.32
CA GLU A 23 4.15 -3.58 1.47
C GLU A 23 4.34 -2.73 2.74
N GLN A 24 4.86 -1.51 2.61
CA GLN A 24 5.00 -0.57 3.72
C GLN A 24 3.63 -0.11 4.24
N ALA A 25 2.71 0.23 3.33
CA ALA A 25 1.34 0.62 3.69
C ALA A 25 0.61 -0.54 4.40
N PHE A 26 0.72 -1.77 3.87
CA PHE A 26 0.12 -2.95 4.50
C PHE A 26 0.74 -3.31 5.84
N SER A 27 2.05 -3.11 6.01
CA SER A 27 2.71 -3.31 7.30
C SER A 27 2.14 -2.38 8.38
N LYS A 28 1.93 -1.09 8.03
CA LYS A 28 1.30 -0.11 8.91
C LYS A 28 -0.16 -0.48 9.22
N ILE A 29 -0.97 -0.82 8.21
CA ILE A 29 -2.37 -1.23 8.42
C ILE A 29 -2.44 -2.45 9.34
N LYS A 30 -1.64 -3.49 9.07
CA LYS A 30 -1.58 -4.70 9.92
C LYS A 30 -1.19 -4.38 11.35
N HIS A 31 -0.25 -3.45 11.56
CA HIS A 31 0.14 -3.01 12.90
C HIS A 31 -1.05 -2.43 13.67
N TRP A 32 -1.76 -1.48 13.08
CA TRP A 32 -2.92 -0.84 13.72
C TRP A 32 -4.10 -1.79 13.91
N MET A 33 -4.35 -2.68 12.95
CA MET A 33 -5.36 -3.72 13.09
C MET A 33 -5.08 -4.66 14.26
N ARG A 34 -3.81 -5.10 14.42
CA ARG A 34 -3.39 -5.94 15.55
C ARG A 34 -3.55 -5.22 16.88
N HIS A 35 -3.29 -3.92 16.92
CA HIS A 35 -3.50 -3.09 18.10
C HIS A 35 -4.99 -2.95 18.46
N ALA A 36 -5.86 -2.79 17.46
CA ALA A 36 -7.30 -2.59 17.67
C ALA A 36 -8.06 -3.85 18.12
N GLN A 37 -7.52 -5.05 17.84
CA GLN A 37 -8.06 -6.35 18.28
C GLN A 37 -9.58 -6.55 18.08
N LYS A 38 -10.15 -5.99 17.00
CA LYS A 38 -11.57 -6.17 16.68
C LYS A 38 -11.90 -7.65 16.47
N ARG A 39 -13.00 -8.12 17.05
CA ARG A 39 -13.39 -9.54 17.08
C ARG A 39 -14.55 -9.89 16.16
N THR A 40 -15.14 -8.88 15.51
CA THR A 40 -16.21 -9.08 14.52
C THR A 40 -15.69 -8.67 13.14
N ILE A 41 -16.25 -9.30 12.11
CA ILE A 41 -15.97 -8.94 10.72
C ILE A 41 -16.37 -7.49 10.48
N GLU A 42 -17.58 -7.10 10.89
CA GLU A 42 -18.11 -5.76 10.66
C GLU A 42 -17.24 -4.65 11.28
N ASP A 43 -16.83 -4.81 12.54
CA ASP A 43 -15.94 -3.84 13.19
C ASP A 43 -14.57 -3.78 12.52
N THR A 44 -14.08 -4.92 12.03
CA THR A 44 -12.80 -4.99 11.32
C THR A 44 -12.87 -4.20 10.01
N TRP A 45 -13.93 -4.38 9.22
CA TRP A 45 -14.14 -3.66 7.97
C TRP A 45 -14.28 -2.15 8.19
N ARG A 46 -15.12 -1.74 9.15
CA ARG A 46 -15.29 -0.32 9.52
C ARG A 46 -13.96 0.27 9.96
N HIS A 47 -13.20 -0.44 10.78
CA HIS A 47 -11.92 0.03 11.29
C HIS A 47 -10.86 0.16 10.19
N ILE A 48 -10.74 -0.81 9.27
CA ILE A 48 -9.84 -0.70 8.11
C ILE A 48 -10.18 0.54 7.27
N GLY A 49 -11.48 0.78 7.02
CA GLY A 49 -11.93 1.96 6.27
C GLY A 49 -11.44 3.26 6.88
N HIS A 50 -11.54 3.40 8.21
CA HIS A 50 -10.99 4.55 8.92
C HIS A 50 -9.45 4.60 8.90
N LEU A 51 -8.76 3.47 9.01
CA LEU A 51 -7.29 3.42 8.98
C LEU A 51 -6.73 3.89 7.64
N VAL A 52 -7.32 3.46 6.52
CA VAL A 52 -6.86 3.82 5.18
C VAL A 52 -6.99 5.34 4.93
N GLN A 53 -8.03 5.97 5.48
CA GLN A 53 -8.20 7.44 5.41
C GLN A 53 -7.10 8.23 6.12
N ASN A 54 -6.36 7.60 7.05
CA ASN A 54 -5.27 8.24 7.77
C ASN A 54 -3.91 8.13 7.07
N ILE A 55 -3.81 7.38 5.97
CA ILE A 55 -2.58 7.30 5.17
C ILE A 55 -2.49 8.57 4.31
N GLN A 56 -1.51 9.43 4.64
CA GLN A 56 -1.39 10.74 4.02
C GLN A 56 -0.70 10.66 2.66
N PRO A 57 -1.01 11.57 1.70
CA PRO A 57 -0.35 11.58 0.39
C PRO A 57 1.18 11.67 0.47
N ARG A 58 1.71 12.45 1.43
CA ARG A 58 3.15 12.55 1.67
C ARG A 58 3.77 11.22 2.12
N GLU A 59 3.03 10.46 2.91
CA GLU A 59 3.47 9.15 3.36
C GLU A 59 3.49 8.15 2.17
N CYS A 60 2.48 8.19 1.30
CA CYS A 60 2.49 7.41 0.06
C CYS A 60 3.71 7.74 -0.80
N ALA A 61 4.04 9.02 -0.98
CA ALA A 61 5.22 9.44 -1.73
C ALA A 61 6.52 8.85 -1.16
N ASN A 62 6.64 8.79 0.17
CA ASN A 62 7.80 8.16 0.83
C ASN A 62 7.86 6.65 0.56
N TYR A 63 6.72 5.94 0.52
CA TYR A 63 6.71 4.51 0.20
C TYR A 63 7.22 4.23 -1.22
N PHE A 64 6.81 5.05 -2.19
CA PHE A 64 7.33 4.97 -3.56
C PHE A 64 8.83 5.28 -3.61
N ALA A 65 9.29 6.29 -2.86
CA ALA A 65 10.72 6.60 -2.79
C ALA A 65 11.54 5.45 -2.21
N ASN A 66 11.09 4.88 -1.10
CA ASN A 66 11.74 3.77 -0.43
C ASN A 66 11.80 2.50 -1.30
N ALA A 67 10.78 2.27 -2.13
CA ALA A 67 10.75 1.15 -3.07
C ALA A 67 11.52 1.41 -4.39
N GLY A 68 12.22 2.54 -4.51
CA GLY A 68 13.07 2.88 -5.66
C GLY A 68 12.36 3.61 -6.81
N TYR A 69 11.11 4.04 -6.64
CA TYR A 69 10.32 4.68 -7.70
C TYR A 69 10.43 6.22 -7.74
N ALA A 70 11.06 6.86 -6.74
CA ALA A 70 11.20 8.32 -6.71
C ALA A 70 12.22 8.89 -7.73
N SER A 71 13.02 8.04 -8.38
CA SER A 71 14.00 8.46 -9.39
C SER A 71 13.43 8.51 -10.82
N VAL A 72 12.18 8.08 -11.02
CA VAL A 72 11.56 8.15 -12.35
C VAL A 72 11.14 9.59 -12.61
N LYS A 73 12.02 10.37 -13.25
CA LYS A 73 11.59 11.48 -14.11
C LYS A 73 10.59 10.88 -15.11
N MET A 74 9.31 11.25 -14.98
CA MET A 74 8.39 11.22 -16.13
C MET A 74 8.87 12.23 -17.16
#